data_AF-A0A4S2MI19-F1
#
_entry.id   AF-A0A4S2MI19-F1
#
_cell.length_a   1.000
_cell.length_b   1.000
_cell.length_c   1.000
_cell.angle_alpha   90.00
_cell.angle_beta   90.00
_cell.angle_gamma   90.00
#
_symmetry.space_group_name_H-M   'P 1'
#
loop_
_entity.id
_entity.type
_entity.pdbx_description
1 polymer ?
#
loop_
_entity_poly.entity_id
_entity_poly.type
_entity_poly.pdbx_seq_one_letter_code
_entity_poly.pdbx_strand_id
1 'polypeptide(L)'
;MSNPSVPEPSQENVATTDRLASQSLAARRKSLEHALAHRPEAKDLEERHILQHGSAKILQKQHELEKAMTADQLRKHLARRPTIEELEARHILPENSHHVSPALLAHQKELERSMLEDSLKGKLAHRPAPEEVIKKGILTADEDPTHPSEEEKKLE
;
A
#
# COMPACT_ATOMS: atom_id res chain seq x y z
N MET A 1 27.22 -12.43 85.73
CA MET A 1 27.11 -12.04 84.31
C MET A 1 26.16 -13.03 83.66
N SER A 2 24.96 -12.58 83.32
CA SER A 2 23.86 -13.40 82.81
C SER A 2 24.09 -13.77 81.34
N ASN A 3 23.99 -15.05 80.99
CA ASN A 3 24.01 -15.50 79.60
C ASN A 3 22.67 -15.14 78.91
N PRO A 4 22.68 -14.56 77.70
CA PRO A 4 21.46 -14.39 76.93
C PRO A 4 21.02 -15.74 76.35
N SER A 5 19.80 -16.16 76.67
CA SER A 5 19.14 -17.30 76.05
C SER A 5 18.81 -16.94 74.59
N VAL A 6 19.46 -17.62 73.64
CA VAL A 6 19.16 -17.53 72.21
C VAL A 6 17.86 -18.31 71.97
N PRO A 7 16.84 -17.72 71.32
CA PRO A 7 15.62 -18.45 71.01
C PRO A 7 15.91 -19.48 69.92
N GLU A 8 15.61 -20.74 70.24
CA GLU A 8 15.63 -21.85 69.29
C GLU A 8 14.63 -21.58 68.15
N PRO A 9 14.98 -21.81 66.87
CA PRO A 9 14.04 -21.63 65.77
C PRO A 9 12.95 -22.71 65.87
N SER A 10 11.75 -22.30 66.27
CA SER A 10 10.57 -23.16 66.31
C SER A 10 10.33 -23.77 64.93
N GLN A 11 10.27 -25.10 64.86
CA GLN A 11 10.14 -25.90 63.64
C GLN A 11 8.86 -25.62 62.82
N GLU A 12 7.93 -24.81 63.33
CA GLU A 12 6.68 -24.40 62.66
C GLU A 12 6.85 -23.34 61.56
N ASN A 13 7.92 -22.54 61.59
CA ASN A 13 8.15 -21.50 60.58
C ASN A 13 8.67 -22.05 59.23
N VAL A 14 9.22 -23.26 59.24
CA VAL A 14 9.76 -23.91 58.03
C VAL A 14 8.65 -24.58 57.20
N ALA A 15 7.63 -25.13 57.87
CA ALA A 15 6.50 -25.78 57.21
C ALA A 15 5.52 -24.77 56.55
N THR A 16 5.38 -23.58 57.13
CA THR A 16 4.51 -22.52 56.60
C THR A 16 5.09 -21.83 55.37
N THR A 17 6.41 -21.61 55.34
CA THR A 17 7.11 -21.06 54.18
C THR A 17 7.11 -22.01 52.99
N ASP A 18 7.28 -23.32 53.23
CA ASP A 18 7.19 -24.35 52.19
C ASP A 18 5.77 -24.51 51.63
N ARG A 19 4.75 -24.36 52.49
CA ARG A 19 3.33 -24.38 52.07
C ARG A 19 2.93 -23.15 51.23
N LEU A 20 3.47 -21.96 51.52
CA LEU A 20 3.24 -20.76 50.71
C LEU A 20 4.01 -20.82 49.38
N ALA A 21 5.23 -21.36 49.40
CA ALA A 21 6.02 -21.59 48.20
C ALA A 21 5.36 -22.61 47.25
N SER A 22 4.80 -23.69 47.79
CA SER A 22 4.07 -24.71 47.01
C SER A 22 2.74 -24.18 46.44
N GLN A 23 1.99 -23.35 47.18
CA GLN A 23 0.81 -22.66 46.65
C GLN A 23 1.17 -21.66 45.55
N SER A 24 2.25 -20.89 45.73
CA SER A 24 2.78 -19.98 44.71
C SER A 24 3.22 -20.72 43.44
N LEU A 25 3.87 -21.87 43.59
CA LEU A 25 4.20 -22.77 42.47
C LEU A 25 2.95 -23.29 41.76
N ALA A 26 1.89 -23.64 42.48
CA ALA A 26 0.64 -24.08 41.89
C ALA A 26 -0.04 -22.98 41.07
N ALA A 27 -0.08 -21.74 41.59
CA ALA A 27 -0.60 -20.59 40.85
C ALA A 27 0.24 -20.27 39.60
N ARG A 28 1.57 -20.35 39.71
CA ARG A 28 2.50 -20.16 38.59
C ARG A 28 2.31 -21.24 37.51
N ARG A 29 2.12 -22.50 37.89
CA ARG A 29 1.81 -23.61 36.97
C ARG A 29 0.53 -23.34 36.18
N LYS A 30 -0.55 -22.93 36.86
CA LYS A 30 -1.84 -22.60 36.22
C LYS A 30 -1.70 -21.44 35.23
N SER A 31 -0.96 -20.40 35.58
CA SER A 31 -0.69 -19.26 34.69
C SER A 31 0.14 -19.66 33.46
N LEU A 32 1.18 -20.48 33.65
CA LEU A 32 2.02 -20.99 32.56
C LEU A 32 1.20 -21.84 31.59
N GLU A 33 0.36 -22.74 32.08
CA GLU A 33 -0.51 -23.59 31.26
C GLU A 33 -1.43 -22.75 30.38
N HIS A 34 -2.04 -21.71 30.96
CA HIS A 34 -2.86 -20.77 30.20
C HIS A 34 -2.06 -20.02 29.11
N ALA A 35 -0.84 -19.57 29.42
CA ALA A 35 0.02 -18.88 28.47
C ALA A 35 0.51 -19.80 27.34
N LEU A 36 0.76 -21.08 27.63
CA LEU A 36 1.15 -22.07 26.64
C LEU A 36 -0.02 -22.45 25.71
N ALA A 37 -1.24 -22.53 26.25
CA ALA A 37 -2.44 -22.80 25.45
C ALA A 37 -2.75 -21.70 24.41
N HIS A 38 -2.34 -20.46 24.68
CA HIS A 38 -2.51 -19.31 23.78
C HIS A 38 -1.21 -18.86 23.12
N ARG A 39 -0.19 -19.72 23.12
CA ARG A 39 1.10 -19.41 22.52
C ARG A 39 0.95 -19.36 20.98
N PRO A 40 1.43 -18.31 20.30
CA PRO A 40 1.47 -18.26 18.85
C PRO A 40 2.37 -19.34 18.26
N GLU A 41 2.05 -19.80 17.05
CA GLU A 41 2.90 -20.73 16.31
C GLU A 41 4.22 -20.05 15.90
N ALA A 42 5.27 -20.85 15.71
CA ALA A 42 6.57 -20.32 15.32
C ALA A 42 6.51 -19.53 13.99
N LYS A 43 5.74 -20.04 13.02
CA LYS A 43 5.49 -19.39 11.74
C LYS A 43 4.83 -18.02 11.91
N ASP A 44 3.82 -17.91 12.78
CA ASP A 44 3.15 -16.63 13.05
C ASP A 44 4.12 -15.58 13.60
N LEU A 45 5.08 -16.02 14.42
CA LEU A 45 6.11 -15.14 14.97
C LEU A 45 7.12 -14.70 13.90
N GLU A 46 7.41 -15.54 12.91
CA GLU A 46 8.27 -15.20 11.78
C GLU A 46 7.58 -14.22 10.83
N GLU A 47 6.31 -14.45 10.51
CA GLU A 47 5.48 -13.55 9.69
C GLU A 47 5.33 -12.18 10.34
N ARG A 48 5.28 -12.13 11.67
CA ARG A 48 5.28 -10.88 12.45
C ARG A 48 6.68 -10.30 12.66
N HIS A 49 7.71 -10.88 12.06
CA HIS A 49 9.11 -10.48 12.18
C HIS A 49 9.68 -10.49 13.61
N ILE A 50 9.05 -11.26 14.52
CA ILE A 50 9.47 -11.42 15.92
C ILE A 50 10.53 -12.52 16.03
N LEU A 51 10.28 -13.67 15.40
CA LEU A 51 11.21 -14.80 15.36
C LEU A 51 12.01 -14.76 14.06
N GLN A 52 13.34 -14.80 14.18
CA GLN A 52 14.26 -14.77 13.04
C GLN A 52 15.13 -16.02 13.07
N HIS A 53 15.29 -16.66 11.91
CA HIS A 53 16.00 -17.93 11.81
C HIS A 53 17.52 -17.75 11.74
N GLY A 54 18.25 -18.42 12.63
CA GLY A 54 19.70 -18.49 12.59
C GLY A 54 20.37 -17.84 13.81
N SER A 55 21.70 -17.79 13.79
CA SER A 55 22.44 -17.17 14.90
C SER A 55 22.35 -15.65 14.85
N ALA A 56 22.24 -15.01 16.03
CA ALA A 56 22.08 -13.56 16.14
C ALA A 56 23.17 -12.76 15.39
N LYS A 57 24.42 -13.24 15.39
CA LYS A 57 25.53 -12.58 14.68
C LYS A 57 25.36 -12.63 13.15
N ILE A 58 24.90 -13.76 12.62
CA ILE A 58 24.66 -13.92 11.18
C ILE A 58 23.47 -13.05 10.77
N LEU A 59 22.39 -13.04 11.54
CA LEU A 59 21.21 -12.21 11.29
C LEU A 59 21.54 -10.72 11.27
N GLN A 60 22.35 -10.23 12.22
CA GLN A 60 22.82 -8.84 12.22
C GLN A 60 23.55 -8.49 10.93
N LYS A 61 24.46 -9.37 10.48
CA LYS A 61 25.20 -9.17 9.23
C LYS A 61 24.31 -9.23 7.99
N GLN A 62 23.33 -10.14 7.96
CA GLN A 62 22.35 -10.20 6.87
C GLN A 62 21.53 -8.92 6.78
N HIS A 63 21.03 -8.42 7.91
CA HIS A 63 20.24 -7.19 7.96
C HIS A 63 21.07 -5.94 7.62
N GLU A 64 22.34 -5.87 8.06
CA GLU A 64 23.27 -4.82 7.63
C GLU A 64 23.47 -4.83 6.10
N LEU A 65 23.67 -6.03 5.53
CA LEU A 65 23.82 -6.19 4.08
C LEU A 65 22.55 -5.81 3.34
N GLU A 66 21.37 -6.26 3.78
CA GLU A 66 20.08 -5.92 3.19
C GLU A 66 19.83 -4.41 3.23
N LYS A 67 20.12 -3.75 4.35
CA LYS A 67 20.07 -2.28 4.46
C LYS A 67 21.04 -1.59 3.51
N ALA A 68 22.25 -2.10 3.34
CA ALA A 68 23.21 -1.53 2.40
C ALA A 68 22.71 -1.68 0.96
N MET A 69 22.21 -2.87 0.60
CA MET A 69 21.68 -3.15 -0.74
C MET A 69 20.46 -2.28 -1.06
N THR A 70 19.50 -2.20 -0.15
CA THR A 70 18.30 -1.34 -0.31
C THR A 70 18.68 0.13 -0.39
N ALA A 71 19.65 0.59 0.40
CA ALA A 71 20.16 1.96 0.33
C ALA A 71 20.84 2.27 -1.02
N ASP A 72 21.63 1.34 -1.55
CA ASP A 72 22.31 1.52 -2.85
C ASP A 72 21.31 1.50 -4.01
N GLN A 73 20.32 0.61 -3.97
CA GLN A 73 19.21 0.61 -4.91
C GLN A 73 18.44 1.94 -4.87
N LEU A 74 18.09 2.41 -3.68
CA LEU A 74 17.41 3.69 -3.51
C LEU A 74 18.22 4.86 -4.06
N ARG A 75 19.53 4.92 -3.78
CA ARG A 75 20.44 5.94 -4.35
C ARG A 75 20.41 5.92 -5.88
N LYS A 76 20.46 4.74 -6.50
CA LYS A 76 20.37 4.58 -7.95
C LYS A 76 19.03 5.08 -8.51
N HIS A 77 17.92 4.78 -7.83
CA HIS A 77 16.59 5.25 -8.23
C HIS A 77 16.44 6.76 -8.08
N LEU A 78 16.95 7.34 -6.99
CA LEU A 78 16.93 8.78 -6.75
C LEU A 78 17.77 9.54 -7.79
N ALA A 79 18.92 8.99 -8.20
CA ALA A 79 19.76 9.59 -9.24
C ALA A 79 19.11 9.61 -10.63
N ARG A 80 18.16 8.70 -10.89
CA ARG A 80 17.40 8.60 -12.16
C ARG A 80 15.94 9.03 -11.99
N ARG A 81 15.64 9.82 -10.97
CA ARG A 81 14.28 10.27 -10.70
C ARG A 81 13.82 11.18 -11.85
N PRO A 82 12.72 10.84 -12.54
CA PRO A 82 12.19 11.69 -13.61
C PRO A 82 11.71 13.03 -13.06
N THR A 83 11.75 14.06 -13.91
CA THR A 83 11.21 15.37 -13.58
C THR A 83 9.68 15.34 -13.60
N ILE A 84 9.04 16.35 -12.99
CA ILE A 84 7.59 16.47 -13.00
C ILE A 84 7.08 16.63 -14.44
N GLU A 85 7.76 17.45 -15.25
CA GLU A 85 7.44 17.68 -16.66
C GLU A 85 7.50 16.38 -17.48
N GLU A 86 8.48 15.51 -17.23
CA GLU A 86 8.56 14.19 -17.90
C GLU A 86 7.38 13.29 -17.53
N LEU A 87 6.87 13.39 -16.30
CA LEU A 87 5.71 12.63 -15.86
C LEU A 87 4.40 13.17 -16.44
N GLU A 88 4.29 14.49 -16.60
CA GLU A 88 3.17 15.15 -17.30
C GLU A 88 3.17 14.79 -18.80
N ALA A 89 4.32 14.86 -19.47
CA ALA A 89 4.47 14.48 -20.88
C ALA A 89 4.12 13.00 -21.14
N ARG A 90 4.38 12.12 -20.16
CA ARG A 90 3.99 10.71 -20.21
C ARG A 90 2.56 10.45 -19.77
N HIS A 91 1.78 11.49 -19.44
CA HIS A 91 0.40 11.40 -18.94
C HIS A 91 0.27 10.53 -17.67
N ILE A 92 1.33 10.45 -16.87
CA ILE A 92 1.31 9.78 -15.56
C ILE A 92 0.75 10.74 -14.51
N LEU A 93 1.18 12.00 -14.54
CA LEU A 93 0.60 13.09 -13.75
C LEU A 93 -0.31 13.94 -14.65
N PRO A 94 -1.46 14.42 -14.16
CA PRO A 94 -2.25 15.43 -14.84
C PRO A 94 -1.47 16.74 -14.97
N GLU A 95 -1.71 17.47 -16.06
CA GLU A 95 -1.20 18.82 -16.24
C GLU A 95 -1.64 19.69 -15.05
N ASN A 96 -0.71 20.44 -14.46
CA ASN A 96 -0.93 21.30 -13.29
C ASN A 96 -1.11 20.59 -11.95
N SER A 97 -0.83 19.29 -11.85
CA SER A 97 -0.92 18.54 -10.58
C SER A 97 -0.07 19.14 -9.44
N HIS A 98 0.95 19.94 -9.74
CA HIS A 98 1.76 20.63 -8.73
C HIS A 98 1.02 21.78 -8.02
N HIS A 99 0.02 22.40 -8.68
CA HIS A 99 -0.70 23.56 -8.14
C HIS A 99 -1.95 23.18 -7.36
N VAL A 100 -2.35 21.91 -7.41
CA VAL A 100 -3.60 21.41 -6.85
C VAL A 100 -3.29 20.35 -5.80
N SER A 101 -4.03 20.38 -4.68
CA SER A 101 -3.84 19.39 -3.63
C SER A 101 -4.12 17.96 -4.13
N PRO A 102 -3.36 16.94 -3.70
CA PRO A 102 -3.56 15.55 -4.16
C PRO A 102 -4.98 15.02 -3.92
N ALA A 103 -5.66 15.49 -2.87
CA ALA A 103 -7.02 15.07 -2.55
C ALA A 103 -8.08 15.59 -3.55
N LEU A 104 -7.83 16.73 -4.20
CA LEU A 104 -8.76 17.36 -5.14
C LEU A 104 -8.53 16.95 -6.59
N LEU A 105 -7.34 16.43 -6.91
CA LEU A 105 -6.93 16.10 -8.27
C LEU A 105 -7.92 15.16 -8.99
N ALA A 106 -8.43 14.16 -8.27
CA ALA A 106 -9.40 13.21 -8.81
C ALA A 106 -10.73 13.89 -9.16
N HIS A 107 -11.23 14.76 -8.28
CA HIS A 107 -12.47 15.49 -8.49
C HIS A 107 -12.36 16.53 -9.60
N GLN A 108 -11.21 17.22 -9.70
CA GLN A 108 -10.94 18.14 -10.79
C GLN A 108 -10.98 17.41 -12.14
N LYS A 109 -10.26 16.28 -12.27
CA LYS A 109 -10.24 15.50 -13.51
C LYS A 109 -11.62 15.01 -13.92
N GLU A 110 -12.42 14.57 -12.96
CA GLU A 110 -13.79 14.14 -13.22
C GLU A 110 -14.67 15.30 -13.72
N LEU A 111 -14.55 16.47 -13.10
CA LEU A 111 -15.26 17.68 -13.53
C LEU A 111 -14.84 18.12 -14.94
N GLU A 112 -13.53 18.17 -15.21
CA GLU A 112 -12.99 18.53 -16.53
C GLU A 112 -13.53 17.59 -17.61
N ARG A 113 -13.59 16.29 -17.32
CA ARG A 113 -14.17 15.29 -18.21
C ARG A 113 -15.66 15.55 -18.45
N SER A 114 -16.45 15.73 -17.40
CA SER A 114 -17.90 16.01 -17.53
C SER A 114 -18.17 17.28 -18.34
N MET A 115 -17.42 18.35 -18.07
CA MET A 115 -17.53 19.60 -18.82
C MET A 115 -17.20 19.42 -20.30
N LEU A 116 -16.18 18.61 -20.61
CA LEU A 116 -15.80 18.28 -21.97
C LEU A 116 -16.89 17.46 -22.67
N GLU A 117 -17.47 16.46 -21.98
CA GLU A 117 -18.58 15.65 -22.49
C GLU A 117 -19.80 16.52 -22.84
N ASP A 118 -20.21 17.42 -21.93
CA ASP A 118 -21.33 18.33 -22.16
C ASP A 118 -21.07 19.29 -23.34
N SER A 119 -19.85 19.84 -23.41
CA SER A 119 -19.43 20.72 -24.51
C SER A 119 -19.45 19.99 -25.86
N LEU A 120 -18.93 18.76 -25.91
CA LEU A 120 -18.95 17.94 -27.11
C LEU A 120 -20.38 17.59 -27.52
N LYS A 121 -21.24 17.23 -26.57
CA LYS A 121 -22.65 16.91 -26.83
C LYS A 121 -23.38 18.09 -27.49
N GLY A 122 -23.15 19.31 -26.99
CA GLY A 122 -23.73 20.53 -27.60
C GLY A 122 -23.23 20.77 -29.03
N LYS A 123 -21.94 20.55 -29.29
CA LYS A 123 -21.33 20.70 -30.63
C LYS A 123 -21.81 19.64 -31.61
N LEU A 124 -21.94 18.39 -31.16
CA LEU A 124 -22.46 17.29 -31.98
C LEU A 124 -23.95 17.48 -32.31
N ALA A 125 -24.74 18.04 -31.38
CA ALA A 125 -26.15 18.30 -31.63
C ALA A 125 -26.39 19.32 -32.76
N HIS A 126 -25.48 20.27 -32.94
CA HIS A 126 -25.51 21.27 -34.03
C HIS A 126 -24.61 20.90 -35.20
N ARG A 127 -24.28 19.60 -35.35
CA ARG A 127 -23.44 19.15 -36.46
C ARG A 127 -24.17 19.41 -37.78
N PRO A 128 -23.58 20.17 -38.72
CA PRO A 128 -24.21 20.44 -40.01
C PRO A 128 -24.35 19.16 -40.82
N ALA A 129 -25.44 19.07 -41.59
CA ALA A 129 -25.65 17.97 -42.51
C ALA A 129 -24.60 18.00 -43.64
N PRO A 130 -24.23 16.84 -44.21
CA PRO A 130 -23.22 16.75 -45.27
C PRO A 130 -23.57 17.61 -46.49
N GLU A 131 -24.85 17.70 -46.87
CA GLU A 131 -25.32 18.59 -47.95
C GLU A 131 -24.96 20.06 -47.72
N GLU A 132 -25.05 20.55 -46.48
CA GLU A 132 -24.70 21.94 -46.15
C GLU A 132 -23.19 22.19 -46.27
N VAL A 133 -22.39 21.15 -46.00
CA VAL A 133 -20.93 21.19 -46.13
C VAL A 133 -20.51 21.17 -47.60
N ILE A 134 -21.22 20.41 -48.45
CA ILE A 134 -21.04 20.40 -49.91
C ILE A 134 -21.39 21.77 -50.50
N LYS A 135 -22.52 22.37 -50.10
CA LYS A 135 -22.91 23.73 -50.54
C LYS A 135 -21.88 24.79 -50.16
N LYS A 136 -21.17 24.60 -49.04
CA LYS A 136 -20.08 25.48 -48.60
C LYS A 136 -18.77 25.24 -49.35
N GLY A 137 -18.71 24.25 -50.25
CA GLY A 137 -17.54 23.93 -51.07
C GLY A 137 -16.40 23.26 -50.32
N ILE A 138 -16.67 22.72 -49.12
CA ILE A 138 -15.67 22.03 -48.29
C ILE A 138 -15.57 20.56 -48.68
N LEU A 139 -16.70 19.95 -49.06
CA LEU A 139 -16.80 18.56 -49.50
C LEU A 139 -17.26 18.53 -50.96
N THR A 140 -16.73 17.61 -51.76
CA THR A 140 -17.24 17.37 -53.12
C THR A 140 -18.43 16.40 -53.09
N ALA A 141 -19.25 16.38 -54.15
CA ALA A 141 -20.44 15.52 -54.20
C ALA A 141 -20.10 14.02 -54.21
N ASP A 142 -18.92 13.65 -54.70
CA ASP A 142 -18.43 12.26 -54.72
C ASP A 142 -17.84 11.80 -53.38
N GLU A 143 -17.56 12.74 -52.46
CA GLU A 143 -16.98 12.46 -51.13
C GLU A 143 -18.04 12.48 -50.01
N ASP A 144 -19.34 12.43 -50.35
CA ASP A 144 -20.42 12.43 -49.37
C ASP A 144 -20.41 11.14 -48.51
N PRO A 145 -20.14 11.22 -47.19
CA PRO A 145 -20.06 10.04 -46.33
C PRO A 145 -21.42 9.35 -46.10
N THR A 146 -22.53 9.96 -46.51
CA THR A 146 -23.88 9.38 -46.39
C THR A 146 -24.27 8.54 -47.60
N HIS A 147 -23.54 8.67 -48.72
CA HIS A 147 -23.78 7.93 -49.94
C HIS A 147 -22.50 7.17 -50.32
N PRO A 148 -22.44 5.83 -50.18
CA PRO A 148 -21.29 5.07 -50.68
C PRO A 148 -21.15 5.32 -52.18
N SER A 149 -19.92 5.63 -52.62
CA SER A 149 -19.63 5.99 -54.00
C SER A 149 -20.00 4.85 -54.95
N GLU A 150 -20.52 5.19 -56.13
CA GLU A 150 -20.97 4.21 -57.14
C GLU A 150 -19.84 3.29 -57.64
N GLU A 151 -18.57 3.60 -57.33
CA GLU A 151 -17.41 2.75 -57.61
C GLU A 151 -17.37 1.47 -56.74
N GLU A 152 -17.88 1.52 -55.51
CA GLU A 152 -17.92 0.34 -54.62
C GLU A 152 -19.01 -0.66 -55.03
N LYS A 153 -20.14 -0.19 -55.57
CA LYS A 153 -21.24 -1.05 -56.04
C LYS A 153 -20.94 -1.81 -57.33
N LYS A 154 -19.90 -1.41 -58.08
CA LYS A 154 -19.55 -2.02 -59.38
C LYS A 154 -18.51 -3.14 -59.26
N LEU A 155 -17.98 -3.35 -58.06
CA LEU A 155 -16.96 -4.37 -57.74
C LEU A 155 -17.51 -5.60 -57.00
N GLU A 156 -18.83 -5.72 -56.84
CA GLU A 156 -19.55 -6.90 -56.34
C GLU A 156 -20.50 -7.46 -57.40
#